data_AF-A0A4P7YZM9-F1
#
_entry.id   AF-A0A4P7YZM9-F1
#
_cell.length_a   1.000
_cell.length_b   1.000
_cell.length_c   1.000
_cell.angle_alpha   90.00
_cell.angle_beta   90.00
_cell.angle_gamma   90.00
#
_symmetry.space_group_name_H-M   'P 1'
#
loop_
_entity.id
_entity.type
_entity.pdbx_description
1 polymer ?
#
loop_
_entity_poly.entity_id
_entity_poly.type
_entity_poly.pdbx_seq_one_letter_code
_entity_poly.pdbx_strand_id
1 'polypeptide(L)'
;MEPRFSCTACGKCCHGWLPLTLADAVAHASRFPLAMVWTPVRSNARSYELATRLGATVRLPNRKTVAVLIVPTAYLPTSFPCPELQDDGLCGIHETKPSRCRTMPFYPYREEKDQADLLIPRKGWQCDTSATAPVVYADHAILDRTDFDRERSDLLDQTPAIQRYADYMLKYMPWIVDELAKLAAKPTGGNLVTSLSSFLTATRRPDAADIAAAQAPLFRAMAERTKDDPALRDYHRNYSGWAKEMEGLARRK
;
A
#
# COMPACT_ATOMS: atom_id res chain seq x y z
N MET A 1 31.30 -4.46 -0.63
CA MET A 1 30.97 -4.14 0.77
C MET A 1 29.59 -4.71 1.02
N GLU A 2 29.44 -5.55 2.04
CA GLU A 2 28.16 -6.19 2.36
C GLU A 2 27.18 -5.14 2.90
N PRO A 3 25.95 -5.05 2.36
CA PRO A 3 24.95 -4.13 2.86
C PRO A 3 24.52 -4.40 4.31
N ARG A 4 24.53 -3.34 5.12
CA ARG A 4 24.23 -3.35 6.56
C ARG A 4 23.07 -2.44 6.88
N PHE A 5 22.25 -2.83 7.85
CA PHE A 5 21.10 -2.03 8.27
C PHE A 5 20.65 -2.36 9.70
N SER A 6 20.34 -1.33 10.48
CA SER A 6 19.60 -1.42 11.73
C SER A 6 18.62 -0.25 11.88
N CYS A 7 17.40 -0.55 12.33
CA CYS A 7 16.41 0.47 12.63
C CYS A 7 16.74 1.16 13.96
N THR A 8 16.89 2.48 13.94
CA THR A 8 17.13 3.31 15.13
C THR A 8 15.85 3.86 15.76
N ALA A 9 14.69 3.41 15.28
CA ALA A 9 13.37 3.88 15.71
C ALA A 9 13.16 5.42 15.59
N CYS A 10 13.80 6.07 14.61
CA CYS A 10 13.69 7.51 14.41
C CYS A 10 12.34 8.04 13.87
N GLY A 11 11.35 7.18 13.66
CA GLY A 11 10.01 7.53 13.16
C GLY A 11 9.91 8.04 11.71
N LYS A 12 11.03 8.22 10.99
CA LYS A 12 11.04 8.86 9.66
C LYS A 12 10.39 8.02 8.55
N CYS A 13 10.35 6.69 8.70
CA CYS A 13 9.62 5.81 7.78
C CYS A 13 8.10 5.78 8.04
N CYS A 14 7.63 6.28 9.19
CA CYS A 14 6.24 6.25 9.63
C CYS A 14 5.44 7.46 9.12
N HIS A 15 5.58 7.82 7.84
CA HIS A 15 4.90 8.97 7.23
C HIS A 15 4.38 8.61 5.83
N GLY A 16 3.22 9.16 5.47
CA GLY A 16 2.61 8.94 4.17
C GLY A 16 2.02 7.53 3.97
N TRP A 17 1.98 7.09 2.71
CA TRP A 17 1.33 5.84 2.34
C TRP A 17 2.07 4.63 2.88
N LEU A 18 1.31 3.74 3.50
CA LEU A 18 1.77 2.42 3.90
C LEU A 18 0.97 1.36 3.14
N PRO A 19 1.56 0.70 2.13
CA PRO A 19 0.96 -0.48 1.51
C PRO A 19 0.78 -1.58 2.55
N LEU A 20 -0.37 -2.24 2.54
CA LEU A 20 -0.74 -3.29 3.48
C LEU A 20 -1.07 -4.57 2.70
N THR A 21 -0.93 -5.72 3.37
CA THR A 21 -1.64 -6.92 2.93
C THR A 21 -3.13 -6.74 3.21
N LEU A 22 -4.00 -7.53 2.57
CA LEU A 22 -5.43 -7.51 2.85
C LEU A 22 -5.72 -7.95 4.28
N ALA A 23 -4.93 -8.89 4.83
CA ALA A 23 -5.02 -9.29 6.23
C ALA A 23 -4.73 -8.11 7.17
N ASP A 24 -3.62 -7.40 6.96
CA ASP A 24 -3.26 -6.22 7.76
C ASP A 24 -4.29 -5.08 7.61
N ALA A 25 -4.76 -4.83 6.38
CA ALA A 25 -5.75 -3.81 6.12
C ALA A 25 -7.05 -4.08 6.91
N VAL A 26 -7.52 -5.33 6.93
CA VAL A 26 -8.70 -5.71 7.72
C VAL A 26 -8.43 -5.61 9.22
N ALA A 27 -7.31 -6.16 9.69
CA ALA A 27 -6.94 -6.15 11.11
C ALA A 27 -6.79 -4.72 11.67
N HIS A 28 -6.42 -3.75 10.83
CA HIS A 28 -6.21 -2.36 11.20
C HIS A 28 -7.25 -1.39 10.60
N ALA A 29 -8.42 -1.90 10.19
CA ALA A 29 -9.48 -1.09 9.60
C ALA A 29 -10.07 -0.02 10.55
N SER A 30 -9.85 -0.11 11.86
CA SER A 30 -10.24 0.94 12.81
C SER A 30 -9.14 1.96 13.08
N ARG A 31 -7.94 1.80 12.48
CA ARG A 31 -6.76 2.62 12.76
C ARG A 31 -6.32 3.45 11.56
N PHE A 32 -6.38 2.89 10.36
CA PHE A 32 -5.89 3.54 9.15
C PHE A 32 -7.02 3.92 8.20
N PRO A 33 -7.00 5.11 7.56
CA PRO A 33 -7.89 5.39 6.44
C PRO A 33 -7.43 4.59 5.21
N LEU A 34 -8.21 3.63 4.75
CA LEU A 34 -7.78 2.63 3.76
C LEU A 34 -8.30 2.95 2.35
N ALA A 35 -7.41 2.95 1.37
CA ALA A 35 -7.76 3.04 -0.04
C ALA A 35 -7.20 1.86 -0.83
N MET A 36 -7.73 1.61 -2.03
CA MET A 36 -7.14 0.67 -2.98
C MET A 36 -6.25 1.43 -3.95
N VAL A 37 -4.97 1.09 -4.00
CA VAL A 37 -3.99 1.74 -4.88
C VAL A 37 -3.61 0.80 -6.01
N TRP A 38 -3.76 1.28 -7.25
CA TRP A 38 -3.48 0.58 -8.49
C TRP A 38 -2.22 1.15 -9.12
N THR A 39 -1.20 0.31 -9.26
CA THR A 39 0.12 0.69 -9.79
C THR A 39 0.38 -0.11 -11.06
N PRO A 40 0.30 0.49 -12.27
CA PRO A 40 0.67 -0.20 -13.49
C PRO A 40 2.18 -0.42 -13.55
N VAL A 41 2.57 -1.64 -13.88
CA VAL A 41 3.94 -2.11 -14.05
C VAL A 41 4.14 -2.53 -15.51
N ARG A 42 5.05 -1.86 -16.21
CA ARG A 42 5.36 -2.09 -17.62
C ARG A 42 6.08 -3.41 -17.83
N SER A 43 5.91 -4.02 -19.00
CA SER A 43 6.55 -5.28 -19.38
C SER A 43 8.07 -5.29 -19.36
N ASN A 44 8.72 -4.12 -19.45
CA ASN A 44 10.17 -4.00 -19.38
C ASN A 44 10.70 -3.72 -17.96
N ALA A 45 9.82 -3.60 -16.96
CA ALA A 45 10.24 -3.40 -15.57
C ALA A 45 10.73 -4.71 -14.97
N ARG A 46 11.77 -4.66 -14.12
CA ARG A 46 12.30 -5.85 -13.42
C ARG A 46 11.25 -6.56 -12.57
N SER A 47 10.30 -5.81 -12.02
CA SER A 47 9.21 -6.33 -11.19
C SER A 47 8.00 -6.82 -11.99
N TYR A 48 8.03 -6.80 -13.34
CA TYR A 48 6.86 -7.14 -14.15
C TYR A 48 6.34 -8.56 -13.87
N GLU A 49 7.22 -9.56 -13.93
CA GLU A 49 6.85 -10.96 -13.68
C GLU A 49 6.34 -11.19 -12.27
N LEU A 50 6.85 -10.44 -11.29
CA LEU A 50 6.31 -10.51 -9.94
C LEU A 50 4.94 -9.82 -9.84
N ALA A 51 4.78 -8.69 -10.51
CA ALA A 51 3.53 -7.94 -10.52
C ALA A 51 2.38 -8.71 -11.18
N THR A 52 2.64 -9.54 -12.19
CA THR A 52 1.63 -10.45 -12.76
C THR A 52 1.20 -11.53 -11.77
N ARG A 53 2.10 -12.01 -10.91
CA ARG A 53 1.80 -13.03 -9.88
C ARG A 53 1.05 -12.48 -8.66
N LEU A 54 1.39 -11.27 -8.22
CA LEU A 54 0.80 -10.65 -7.02
C LEU A 54 -0.47 -9.82 -7.31
N GLY A 55 -0.69 -9.46 -8.57
CA GLY A 55 -1.72 -8.51 -8.97
C GLY A 55 -2.66 -9.05 -10.03
N ALA A 56 -3.00 -8.17 -10.96
CA ALA A 56 -3.82 -8.48 -12.12
C ALA A 56 -3.11 -8.08 -13.41
N THR A 57 -3.56 -8.61 -14.55
CA THR A 57 -3.12 -8.16 -15.87
C THR A 57 -4.27 -7.46 -16.58
N VAL A 58 -4.00 -6.26 -17.11
CA VAL A 58 -5.02 -5.44 -17.77
C VAL A 58 -4.65 -5.22 -19.22
N ARG A 59 -5.61 -5.44 -20.13
CA ARG A 59 -5.47 -5.10 -21.54
C ARG A 59 -5.88 -3.63 -21.74
N LEU A 60 -4.94 -2.83 -22.20
CA LEU A 60 -5.13 -1.40 -22.47
C LEU A 60 -5.79 -1.18 -23.84
N PRO A 61 -6.32 0.04 -24.12
CA PRO A 61 -7.02 0.32 -25.39
C PRO A 61 -6.13 0.14 -26.62
N ASN A 62 -4.83 0.37 -26.48
CA ASN A 62 -3.81 0.15 -27.51
C ASN A 62 -3.42 -1.33 -27.71
N ARG A 63 -4.21 -2.27 -27.14
CA ARG A 63 -4.00 -3.73 -27.16
C ARG A 63 -2.74 -4.22 -26.43
N LYS A 64 -1.97 -3.35 -25.78
CA LYS A 64 -0.86 -3.77 -24.91
C LYS A 64 -1.42 -4.30 -23.58
N THR A 65 -0.72 -5.27 -23.02
CA THR A 65 -1.00 -5.76 -21.67
C THR A 65 -0.05 -5.09 -20.69
N VAL A 66 -0.57 -4.73 -19.51
CA VAL A 66 0.21 -4.22 -18.39
C VAL A 66 -0.10 -5.05 -17.15
N ALA A 67 0.90 -5.29 -16.30
CA ALA A 67 0.67 -5.83 -14.97
C ALA A 67 0.20 -4.70 -14.06
N VAL A 68 -0.67 -4.98 -13.09
CA VAL A 68 -1.16 -3.97 -12.16
C VAL A 68 -1.11 -4.54 -10.76
N LEU A 69 -0.28 -3.94 -9.92
CA LEU A 69 -0.29 -4.19 -8.48
C LEU A 69 -1.45 -3.41 -7.88
N ILE A 70 -2.35 -4.11 -7.19
CA ILE A 70 -3.50 -3.50 -6.53
C ILE A 70 -3.41 -3.82 -5.05
N VAL A 71 -3.24 -2.77 -4.24
CA VAL A 71 -2.80 -2.93 -2.85
C VAL A 71 -3.67 -2.07 -1.93
N PRO A 72 -4.28 -2.64 -0.86
CA PRO A 72 -4.89 -1.82 0.16
C PRO A 72 -3.80 -1.00 0.86
N THR A 73 -4.03 0.28 1.06
CA THR A 73 -3.00 1.22 1.52
C THR A 73 -3.58 2.11 2.61
N ALA A 74 -2.86 2.27 3.72
CA ALA A 74 -3.11 3.38 4.64
C ALA A 74 -2.81 4.68 3.90
N TYR A 75 -3.87 5.36 3.47
CA TYR A 75 -3.83 6.48 2.55
C TYR A 75 -3.69 7.78 3.34
N LEU A 76 -2.45 8.19 3.59
CA LEU A 76 -2.10 9.40 4.35
C LEU A 76 -1.25 10.36 3.49
N PRO A 77 -1.41 11.68 3.60
CA PRO A 77 -0.46 12.62 3.01
C PRO A 77 0.97 12.35 3.47
N THR A 78 1.96 12.58 2.61
CA THR A 78 3.38 12.38 2.95
C THR A 78 3.86 13.27 4.09
N SER A 79 3.21 14.41 4.32
CA SER A 79 3.45 15.32 5.43
C SER A 79 2.83 14.85 6.75
N PHE A 80 1.93 13.86 6.73
CA PHE A 80 1.23 13.40 7.92
C PHE A 80 1.95 12.20 8.54
N PRO A 81 2.09 12.17 9.88
CA PRO A 81 2.59 11.00 10.58
C PRO A 81 1.57 9.86 10.52
N CYS A 82 2.07 8.63 10.64
CA CYS A 82 1.25 7.46 10.96
C CYS A 82 0.44 7.73 12.25
N PRO A 83 -0.86 7.38 12.31
CA PRO A 83 -1.67 7.52 13.53
C PRO A 83 -1.11 6.82 14.76
N GLU A 84 -0.26 5.81 14.56
CA GLU A 84 0.36 5.01 15.61
C GLU A 84 1.81 5.45 15.89
N LEU A 85 2.28 6.57 15.33
CA LEU A 85 3.58 7.16 15.66
C LEU A 85 3.43 7.98 16.94
N GLN A 86 4.19 7.63 17.97
CA GLN A 86 4.21 8.32 19.25
C GLN A 86 5.22 9.48 19.25
N ASP A 87 5.11 10.37 20.24
CA ASP A 87 5.94 11.58 20.38
C ASP A 87 7.44 11.26 20.56
N ASP A 88 7.75 10.07 21.09
CA ASP A 88 9.12 9.54 21.24
C ASP A 88 9.67 8.89 19.96
N GLY A 89 8.89 8.87 18.87
CA GLY A 89 9.24 8.25 17.60
C GLY A 89 8.96 6.75 17.50
N LEU A 90 8.46 6.13 18.58
CA LEU A 90 8.13 4.71 18.62
C LEU A 90 6.73 4.43 18.06
N CYS A 91 6.48 3.16 17.74
CA CYS A 91 5.19 2.71 17.24
C CYS A 91 4.30 2.23 18.40
N GLY A 92 3.13 2.85 18.57
CA GLY A 92 2.17 2.52 19.61
C GLY A 92 1.52 1.13 19.48
N ILE A 93 1.69 0.47 18.32
CA ILE A 93 1.24 -0.91 18.07
C ILE A 93 2.40 -1.84 17.73
N HIS A 94 3.57 -1.65 18.34
CA HIS A 94 4.78 -2.41 17.99
C HIS A 94 4.56 -3.93 17.89
N GLU A 95 3.84 -4.52 18.85
CA GLU A 95 3.56 -5.96 18.89
C GLU A 95 2.66 -6.44 17.76
N THR A 96 1.74 -5.60 17.29
CA THR A 96 0.75 -5.92 16.25
C THR A 96 0.97 -5.10 14.98
N LYS A 97 2.18 -4.54 14.77
CA LYS A 97 2.48 -3.73 13.60
C LYS A 97 2.23 -4.51 12.30
N PRO A 98 1.76 -3.82 11.23
CA PRO A 98 1.59 -4.42 9.92
C PRO A 98 2.86 -5.12 9.42
N SER A 99 2.68 -6.19 8.65
CA SER A 99 3.77 -6.95 8.02
C SER A 99 4.76 -6.03 7.28
N ARG A 100 4.27 -5.05 6.53
CA ARG A 100 5.10 -4.05 5.82
C ARG A 100 6.06 -3.28 6.71
N CYS A 101 5.66 -2.98 7.94
CA CYS A 101 6.50 -2.32 8.93
C CYS A 101 7.53 -3.27 9.56
N ARG A 102 7.28 -4.58 9.54
CA ARG A 102 8.24 -5.61 9.98
C ARG A 102 9.32 -5.86 8.96
N THR A 103 8.92 -5.91 7.69
CA THR A 103 9.81 -6.23 6.58
C THR A 103 10.80 -5.12 6.22
N MET A 104 10.61 -3.90 6.74
CA MET A 104 11.56 -2.78 6.58
C MET A 104 12.98 -3.21 6.95
N PRO A 105 14.00 -3.03 6.07
CA PRO A 105 14.01 -2.17 4.87
C PRO A 105 13.57 -2.82 3.57
N PHE A 106 13.32 -4.13 3.56
CA PHE A 106 13.00 -4.88 2.35
C PHE A 106 11.58 -4.62 1.87
N TYR A 107 11.36 -4.90 0.58
CA TYR A 107 10.09 -4.64 -0.08
C TYR A 107 9.64 -5.87 -0.88
N PRO A 108 8.77 -6.73 -0.30
CA PRO A 108 8.13 -7.84 -1.01
C PRO A 108 7.23 -7.50 -2.20
N TYR A 109 7.40 -6.39 -2.90
CA TYR A 109 6.85 -6.22 -4.26
C TYR A 109 7.95 -6.14 -5.33
N ARG A 110 9.21 -6.32 -4.91
CA ARG A 110 10.38 -6.53 -5.77
C ARG A 110 10.90 -7.95 -5.57
N GLU A 111 11.65 -8.44 -6.56
CA GLU A 111 12.38 -9.69 -6.41
C GLU A 111 13.46 -9.55 -5.34
N GLU A 112 13.84 -10.66 -4.71
CA GLU A 112 14.84 -10.67 -3.62
C GLU A 112 16.20 -10.13 -4.09
N LYS A 113 16.59 -10.43 -5.33
CA LYS A 113 17.83 -9.91 -5.93
C LYS A 113 17.85 -8.41 -6.18
N ASP A 114 16.70 -7.73 -6.09
CA ASP A 114 16.51 -6.32 -6.42
C ASP A 114 16.17 -5.47 -5.18
N GLN A 115 16.82 -5.77 -4.04
CA GLN A 115 16.57 -5.13 -2.75
C GLN A 115 17.67 -4.16 -2.28
N ALA A 116 18.87 -4.26 -2.87
CA ALA A 116 20.06 -3.57 -2.35
C ALA A 116 19.91 -2.04 -2.24
N ASP A 117 19.18 -1.41 -3.17
CA ASP A 117 18.95 0.05 -3.16
C ASP A 117 18.05 0.51 -2.00
N LEU A 118 17.23 -0.39 -1.45
CA LEU A 118 16.35 -0.09 -0.30
C LEU A 118 17.10 0.00 1.03
N LEU A 119 18.34 -0.51 1.06
CA LEU A 119 19.23 -0.45 2.22
C LEU A 119 19.90 0.91 2.36
N ILE A 120 19.70 1.81 1.40
CA ILE A 120 20.19 3.20 1.45
C ILE A 120 19.06 4.07 2.04
N PRO A 121 19.21 4.59 3.28
CA PRO A 121 18.18 5.42 3.89
C PRO A 121 17.95 6.69 3.08
N ARG A 122 16.69 7.15 3.04
CA ARG A 122 16.35 8.43 2.40
C ARG A 122 17.02 9.57 3.16
N LYS A 123 17.21 10.71 2.48
CA LYS A 123 17.76 11.92 3.09
C LYS A 123 17.00 12.27 4.39
N GLY A 124 17.74 12.41 5.48
CA GLY A 124 17.22 12.75 6.81
C GLY A 124 16.71 11.56 7.64
N TRP A 125 16.72 10.34 7.10
CA TRP A 125 16.49 9.13 7.88
C TRP A 125 17.74 8.78 8.68
N GLN A 126 17.55 8.30 9.91
CA GLN A 126 18.62 8.09 10.88
C GLN A 126 18.91 6.60 11.11
N CYS A 127 18.56 5.73 10.16
CA CYS A 127 18.87 4.30 10.24
C CYS A 127 20.39 4.08 10.31
N ASP A 128 20.84 3.10 11.09
CA ASP A 128 22.28 2.76 11.15
C ASP A 128 22.63 1.83 9.99
N THR A 129 23.50 2.31 9.10
CA THR A 129 24.07 1.54 7.99
C THR A 129 25.59 1.47 8.07
N SER A 130 26.15 1.80 9.23
CA SER A 130 27.59 1.80 9.47
C SER A 130 28.15 0.38 9.62
N ALA A 131 29.46 0.27 9.85
CA ALA A 131 30.12 -1.01 10.09
C ALA A 131 29.61 -1.74 11.36
N THR A 132 28.99 -1.03 12.31
CA THR A 132 28.43 -1.63 13.54
C THR A 132 27.07 -2.26 13.33
N ALA A 133 26.33 -1.85 12.29
CA ALA A 133 25.05 -2.46 11.94
C ALA A 133 25.26 -3.91 11.42
N PRO A 134 24.30 -4.81 11.66
CA PRO A 134 24.38 -6.17 11.16
C PRO A 134 24.32 -6.19 9.63
N VAL A 135 24.99 -7.17 9.02
CA VAL A 135 24.77 -7.50 7.62
C VAL A 135 23.39 -8.12 7.50
N VAL A 136 22.60 -7.64 6.54
CA VAL A 136 21.21 -8.12 6.33
C VAL A 136 20.99 -8.66 4.92
N TYR A 137 21.93 -8.43 4.00
CA TYR A 137 21.82 -8.80 2.61
C TYR A 137 23.21 -9.12 2.05
N ALA A 138 23.37 -10.26 1.37
CA ALA A 138 24.62 -10.69 0.74
C ALA A 138 24.32 -11.56 -0.48
N ASP A 139 25.16 -11.51 -1.51
CA ASP A 139 25.04 -12.35 -2.72
C ASP A 139 23.64 -12.36 -3.35
N HIS A 140 23.00 -11.19 -3.38
CA HIS A 140 21.62 -10.99 -3.86
C HIS A 140 20.52 -11.72 -3.06
N ALA A 141 20.82 -12.12 -1.82
CA ALA A 141 19.91 -12.81 -0.92
C ALA A 141 19.75 -12.06 0.41
N ILE A 142 18.53 -12.09 0.95
CA ILE A 142 18.24 -11.58 2.30
C ILE A 142 18.70 -12.64 3.32
N LEU A 143 19.42 -12.24 4.35
CA LEU A 143 19.99 -13.18 5.32
C LEU A 143 18.94 -13.72 6.31
N ASP A 144 18.07 -12.85 6.84
CA ASP A 144 16.89 -13.25 7.60
C ASP A 144 15.63 -12.90 6.81
N ARG A 145 14.99 -13.95 6.28
CA ARG A 145 13.84 -13.82 5.39
C ARG A 145 12.50 -13.90 6.10
N THR A 146 12.47 -14.08 7.42
CA THR A 146 11.25 -14.44 8.16
C THR A 146 10.08 -13.50 7.86
N ASP A 147 10.29 -12.18 8.00
CA ASP A 147 9.23 -11.20 7.74
C ASP A 147 8.98 -10.99 6.24
N PHE A 148 10.03 -11.08 5.41
CA PHE A 148 9.91 -10.97 3.96
C PHE A 148 9.04 -12.08 3.36
N ASP A 149 9.28 -13.33 3.77
CA ASP A 149 8.57 -14.51 3.28
C ASP A 149 7.14 -14.55 3.83
N ARG A 150 6.93 -14.15 5.09
CA ARG A 150 5.58 -14.00 5.67
C ARG A 150 4.73 -13.05 4.83
N GLU A 151 5.22 -11.84 4.62
CA GLU A 151 4.49 -10.85 3.86
C GLU A 151 4.35 -11.22 2.38
N ARG A 152 5.38 -11.85 1.78
CA ARG A 152 5.31 -12.42 0.43
C ARG A 152 4.17 -13.44 0.32
N SER A 153 4.02 -14.32 1.30
CA SER A 153 2.96 -15.32 1.33
C SER A 153 1.59 -14.65 1.38
N ASP A 154 1.39 -13.72 2.31
CA ASP A 154 0.12 -12.98 2.43
C ASP A 154 -0.26 -12.27 1.12
N LEU A 155 0.72 -11.70 0.41
CA LEU A 155 0.51 -11.05 -0.88
C LEU A 155 0.15 -12.04 -2.00
N LEU A 156 0.62 -13.29 -1.94
CA LEU A 156 0.25 -14.34 -2.89
C LEU A 156 -1.13 -14.91 -2.57
N ASP A 157 -1.42 -15.16 -1.30
CA ASP A 157 -2.68 -15.75 -0.82
C ASP A 157 -3.87 -14.84 -1.11
N GLN A 158 -3.66 -13.51 -1.11
CA GLN A 158 -4.71 -12.54 -1.39
C GLN A 158 -5.00 -12.34 -2.89
N THR A 159 -4.13 -12.83 -3.78
CA THR A 159 -4.22 -12.60 -5.24
C THR A 159 -5.60 -12.93 -5.83
N PRO A 160 -6.28 -14.04 -5.50
CA PRO A 160 -7.61 -14.33 -6.06
C PRO A 160 -8.66 -13.27 -5.73
N ALA A 161 -8.60 -12.68 -4.54
CA ALA A 161 -9.51 -11.59 -4.15
C ALA A 161 -9.19 -10.30 -4.91
N ILE A 162 -7.91 -10.00 -5.11
CA ILE A 162 -7.43 -8.87 -5.90
C ILE A 162 -7.84 -8.99 -7.37
N GLN A 163 -7.72 -10.17 -7.97
CA GLN A 163 -8.12 -10.41 -9.36
C GLN A 163 -9.63 -10.26 -9.55
N ARG A 164 -10.44 -10.82 -8.64
CA ARG A 164 -11.90 -10.64 -8.65
C ARG A 164 -12.29 -9.17 -8.56
N TYR A 165 -11.61 -8.42 -7.69
CA TYR A 165 -11.79 -6.99 -7.59
C TYR A 165 -11.41 -6.29 -8.90
N ALA A 166 -10.28 -6.66 -9.49
CA ALA A 166 -9.84 -6.10 -10.76
C ALA A 166 -10.88 -6.28 -11.86
N ASP A 167 -11.36 -7.51 -12.06
CA ASP A 167 -12.36 -7.85 -13.06
C ASP A 167 -13.67 -7.07 -12.85
N TYR A 168 -14.14 -6.97 -11.61
CA TYR A 168 -15.32 -6.19 -11.27
C TYR A 168 -15.16 -4.72 -11.68
N MET A 169 -14.02 -4.12 -11.31
CA MET A 169 -13.76 -2.71 -11.57
C MET A 169 -13.63 -2.43 -13.06
N LEU A 170 -12.94 -3.29 -13.81
CA LEU A 170 -12.79 -3.16 -15.26
C LEU A 170 -14.12 -3.35 -15.99
N LYS A 171 -15.02 -4.19 -15.46
CA LYS A 171 -16.36 -4.40 -16.02
C LYS A 171 -17.28 -3.20 -15.82
N TYR A 172 -17.28 -2.60 -14.63
CA TYR A 172 -18.27 -1.58 -14.25
C TYR A 172 -17.73 -0.14 -14.29
N MET A 173 -16.41 0.03 -14.37
CA MET A 173 -15.73 1.34 -14.43
C MET A 173 -14.68 1.35 -15.54
N PRO A 174 -15.11 1.36 -16.82
CA PRO A 174 -14.20 1.27 -17.96
C PRO A 174 -13.19 2.42 -18.02
N TRP A 175 -13.48 3.58 -17.41
CA TRP A 175 -12.55 4.71 -17.31
C TRP A 175 -11.23 4.35 -16.60
N ILE A 176 -11.22 3.32 -15.76
CA ILE A 176 -10.00 2.83 -15.08
C ILE A 176 -8.97 2.38 -16.12
N VAL A 177 -9.40 1.75 -17.21
CA VAL A 177 -8.51 1.30 -18.28
C VAL A 177 -7.78 2.47 -18.93
N ASP A 178 -8.49 3.57 -19.17
CA ASP A 178 -7.92 4.78 -19.76
C ASP A 178 -6.94 5.46 -18.81
N GLU A 179 -7.26 5.55 -17.52
CA GLU A 179 -6.34 6.09 -16.51
C GLU A 179 -5.09 5.22 -16.33
N LEU A 180 -5.23 3.90 -16.29
CA LEU A 180 -4.10 2.98 -16.27
C LEU A 180 -3.22 3.13 -17.51
N ALA A 181 -3.81 3.35 -18.69
CA ALA A 181 -3.05 3.60 -19.91
C ALA A 181 -2.23 4.92 -19.82
N LYS A 182 -2.84 5.99 -19.31
CA LYS A 182 -2.15 7.28 -19.08
C LYS A 182 -1.00 7.13 -18.08
N LEU A 183 -1.23 6.46 -16.96
CA LEU A 183 -0.22 6.24 -15.93
C LEU A 183 0.92 5.34 -16.45
N ALA A 184 0.58 4.27 -17.17
CA ALA A 184 1.57 3.39 -17.78
C ALA A 184 2.41 4.10 -18.85
N ALA A 185 1.95 5.20 -19.45
CA ALA A 185 2.74 6.00 -20.38
C ALA A 185 3.76 6.96 -19.71
N LYS A 186 3.61 7.28 -18.42
CA LYS A 186 4.52 8.19 -17.70
C LYS A 186 5.85 7.49 -17.32
N PRO A 187 7.03 8.09 -17.58
CA PRO A 187 8.32 7.49 -17.24
C PRO A 187 8.48 7.17 -15.75
N THR A 188 7.95 8.03 -14.89
CA THR A 188 7.96 7.87 -13.43
C THR A 188 6.92 6.86 -12.92
N GLY A 189 6.09 6.31 -13.81
CA GLY A 189 4.88 5.58 -13.45
C GLY A 189 3.83 6.49 -12.82
N GLY A 190 3.00 5.90 -11.96
CA GLY A 190 2.00 6.61 -11.19
C GLY A 190 1.02 5.65 -10.53
N ASN A 191 0.08 6.21 -9.77
CA ASN A 191 -0.89 5.47 -9.00
C ASN A 191 -2.30 5.96 -9.34
N LEU A 192 -3.23 5.03 -9.51
CA LEU A 192 -4.66 5.31 -9.48
C LEU A 192 -5.19 4.88 -8.10
N VAL A 193 -5.99 5.73 -7.47
CA VAL A 193 -6.53 5.48 -6.14
C VAL A 193 -8.04 5.37 -6.20
N THR A 194 -8.58 4.30 -5.63
CA THR A 194 -10.02 4.02 -5.57
C THR A 194 -10.45 3.75 -4.13
N SER A 195 -11.74 3.94 -3.87
CA SER A 195 -12.33 3.68 -2.55
C SER A 195 -12.24 2.21 -2.15
N LEU A 196 -11.98 1.92 -0.88
CA LEU A 196 -12.10 0.57 -0.34
C LEU A 196 -13.54 0.02 -0.47
N SER A 197 -14.57 0.88 -0.52
CA SER A 197 -15.98 0.45 -0.63
C SER A 197 -16.23 -0.40 -1.88
N SER A 198 -15.52 -0.06 -2.97
CA SER A 198 -15.57 -0.76 -4.24
C SER A 198 -15.03 -2.18 -4.12
N PHE A 199 -13.96 -2.38 -3.35
CA PHE A 199 -13.40 -3.69 -3.06
C PHE A 199 -14.35 -4.53 -2.20
N LEU A 200 -14.89 -3.95 -1.13
CA LEU A 200 -15.85 -4.63 -0.25
C LEU A 200 -17.09 -5.11 -1.02
N THR A 201 -17.58 -4.28 -1.93
CA THR A 201 -18.73 -4.60 -2.80
C THR A 201 -18.38 -5.68 -3.82
N ALA A 202 -17.27 -5.54 -4.54
CA ALA A 202 -16.83 -6.47 -5.58
C ALA A 202 -16.60 -7.90 -5.04
N THR A 203 -16.06 -7.98 -3.84
CA THR A 203 -15.69 -9.24 -3.20
C THR A 203 -16.81 -9.85 -2.36
N ARG A 204 -17.90 -9.11 -2.14
CA ARG A 204 -19.04 -9.50 -1.29
C ARG A 204 -18.59 -9.98 0.08
N ARG A 205 -17.69 -9.21 0.70
CA ARG A 205 -17.11 -9.58 1.99
C ARG A 205 -18.19 -9.67 3.08
N PRO A 206 -18.17 -10.71 3.92
CA PRO A 206 -19.17 -10.87 4.97
C PRO A 206 -19.05 -9.80 6.07
N ASP A 207 -17.84 -9.28 6.30
CA ASP A 207 -17.51 -8.24 7.28
C ASP A 207 -17.54 -6.82 6.68
N ALA A 208 -18.11 -6.64 5.49
CA ALA A 208 -18.08 -5.36 4.79
C ALA A 208 -18.75 -4.22 5.56
N ALA A 209 -19.86 -4.49 6.25
CA ALA A 209 -20.58 -3.49 7.03
C ALA A 209 -19.74 -3.02 8.24
N ASP A 210 -19.07 -3.94 8.92
CA ASP A 210 -18.24 -3.64 10.10
C ASP A 210 -16.99 -2.84 9.70
N ILE A 211 -16.31 -3.26 8.62
CA ILE A 211 -15.18 -2.51 8.07
C ILE A 211 -15.61 -1.10 7.67
N ALA A 212 -16.76 -0.96 7.00
CA ALA A 212 -17.27 0.34 6.59
C ALA A 212 -17.61 1.24 7.81
N ALA A 213 -18.22 0.66 8.84
CA ALA A 213 -18.51 1.36 10.10
C ALA A 213 -17.22 1.85 10.78
N ALA A 214 -16.15 1.06 10.75
CA ALA A 214 -14.85 1.44 11.30
C ALA A 214 -14.14 2.54 10.46
N GLN A 215 -14.26 2.50 9.14
CA GLN A 215 -13.61 3.45 8.23
C GLN A 215 -14.28 4.83 8.18
N ALA A 216 -15.61 4.89 8.25
CA ALA A 216 -16.37 6.13 8.15
C ALA A 216 -15.90 7.27 9.11
N PRO A 217 -15.68 7.04 10.42
CA PRO A 217 -15.17 8.08 11.31
C PRO A 217 -13.73 8.51 10.96
N LEU A 218 -12.87 7.56 10.54
CA LEU A 218 -11.49 7.87 10.15
C LEU A 218 -11.45 8.82 8.95
N PHE A 219 -12.25 8.55 7.92
CA PHE A 219 -12.33 9.43 6.76
C PHE A 219 -12.90 10.80 7.09
N ARG A 220 -13.90 10.90 7.98
CA ARG A 220 -14.41 12.21 8.43
C ARG A 220 -13.33 13.02 9.14
N ALA A 221 -12.59 12.39 10.06
CA ALA A 221 -11.48 13.05 10.74
C ALA A 221 -10.39 13.52 9.76
N MET A 222 -10.05 12.69 8.76
CA MET A 222 -9.05 13.04 7.75
C MET A 222 -9.53 14.12 6.79
N ALA A 223 -10.81 14.12 6.41
CA ALA A 223 -11.42 15.17 5.60
C ALA A 223 -11.33 16.52 6.30
N GLU A 224 -11.63 16.57 7.61
CA GLU A 224 -11.52 17.77 8.41
C GLU A 224 -10.08 18.31 8.46
N ARG A 225 -9.11 17.42 8.69
CA ARG A 225 -7.68 17.78 8.73
C ARG A 225 -7.10 18.26 7.40
N THR A 226 -7.76 17.97 6.28
CA THR A 226 -7.25 18.28 4.93
C THR A 226 -8.04 19.37 4.21
N LYS A 227 -9.12 19.89 4.82
CA LYS A 227 -10.08 20.79 4.16
C LYS A 227 -9.49 22.14 3.76
N ASP A 228 -8.60 22.69 4.57
CA ASP A 228 -8.08 24.06 4.41
C ASP A 228 -6.73 24.12 3.71
N ASP A 229 -6.14 22.97 3.34
CA ASP A 229 -4.85 22.90 2.65
C ASP A 229 -5.05 22.61 1.15
N PRO A 230 -4.82 23.59 0.25
CA PRO A 230 -4.95 23.38 -1.19
C PRO A 230 -4.03 22.28 -1.75
N ALA A 231 -2.87 22.05 -1.12
CA ALA A 231 -1.95 20.98 -1.53
C ALA A 231 -2.52 19.58 -1.24
N LEU A 232 -3.50 19.50 -0.34
CA LEU A 232 -4.18 18.26 0.06
C LEU A 232 -5.57 18.11 -0.53
N ARG A 233 -5.96 18.94 -1.51
CA ARG A 233 -7.30 18.95 -2.12
C ARG A 233 -7.76 17.58 -2.61
N ASP A 234 -6.87 16.79 -3.22
CA ASP A 234 -7.21 15.46 -3.71
C ASP A 234 -7.46 14.47 -2.56
N TYR A 235 -6.67 14.55 -1.48
CA TYR A 235 -6.91 13.78 -0.26
C TYR A 235 -8.25 14.17 0.37
N HIS A 236 -8.51 15.47 0.54
CA HIS A 236 -9.77 15.96 1.09
C HIS A 236 -10.97 15.45 0.28
N ARG A 237 -10.95 15.63 -1.04
CA ARG A 237 -12.02 15.13 -1.93
C ARG A 237 -12.26 13.63 -1.73
N ASN A 238 -11.19 12.84 -1.70
CA ASN A 238 -11.26 11.41 -1.50
C ASN A 238 -11.85 11.05 -0.13
N TYR A 239 -11.34 11.62 0.96
CA TYR A 239 -11.84 11.37 2.31
C TYR A 239 -13.32 11.76 2.48
N SER A 240 -13.71 12.93 2.00
CA SER A 240 -15.11 13.39 2.08
C SER A 240 -16.07 12.51 1.27
N GLY A 241 -15.64 12.05 0.09
CA GLY A 241 -16.42 11.14 -0.75
C GLY A 241 -16.55 9.76 -0.11
N TRP A 242 -15.43 9.17 0.27
CA TRP A 242 -15.38 7.81 0.80
C TRP A 242 -16.01 7.68 2.19
N ALA A 243 -16.00 8.74 3.01
CA ALA A 243 -16.77 8.77 4.25
C ALA A 243 -18.26 8.47 4.01
N LYS A 244 -18.87 9.13 3.00
CA LYS A 244 -20.29 8.92 2.65
C LYS A 244 -20.55 7.53 2.10
N GLU A 245 -19.65 7.02 1.27
CA GLU A 245 -19.75 5.65 0.75
C GLU A 245 -19.72 4.61 1.87
N MET A 246 -18.80 4.77 2.83
CA MET A 246 -18.68 3.88 3.98
C MET A 246 -19.90 3.95 4.90
N GLU A 247 -20.42 5.16 5.16
CA GLU A 247 -21.68 5.31 5.91
C GLU A 247 -22.86 4.64 5.20
N GLY A 248 -22.92 4.71 3.87
CA GLY A 248 -23.93 4.03 3.07
C GLY A 248 -23.79 2.51 3.14
N LEU A 249 -22.57 1.98 3.07
CA LEU A 249 -22.30 0.55 3.12
C LEU A 249 -22.56 -0.04 4.52
N ALA A 250 -22.20 0.67 5.58
CA ALA A 250 -22.45 0.26 6.97
C ALA A 250 -23.93 0.11 7.32
N ARG A 251 -24.83 0.80 6.59
CA ARG A 251 -26.29 0.72 6.80
C ARG A 251 -26.97 -0.41 6.03
N ARG A 252 -26.27 -1.05 5.09
CA ARG A 252 -26.81 -2.16 4.29
C ARG A 252 -26.70 -3.44 5.13
N LYS A 253 -27.77 -3.78 5.84
CA LYS A 253 -27.97 -5.11 6.43
C LYS A 253 -28.54 -6.05 5.38
#